data_AF-A0A6I1VZK7-F1
#
_entry.id   AF-A0A6I1VZK7-F1
#
_cell.length_a   1.000
_cell.length_b   1.000
_cell.length_c   1.000
_cell.angle_alpha   90.00
_cell.angle_beta   90.00
_cell.angle_gamma   90.00
#
_symmetry.space_group_name_H-M   'P 1'
#
loop_
_entity.id
_entity.type
_entity.pdbx_description
1 polymer ?
#
loop_
_entity_poly.entity_id
_entity_poly.type
_entity_poly.pdbx_seq_one_letter_code
_entity_poly.pdbx_strand_id
1 'polypeptide(L)' 'MFNSRRKADLLENQRLSCSLEDMKAKALAVSRSMAIIEFTPEGIILEANDNFCRAMGYT' A
#
# COMPACT_ATOMS: atom_id res chain seq x y z
N MET A 1 -15.19 -18.76 29.21
CA MET A 1 -14.97 -17.31 28.97
C MET A 1 -13.68 -16.98 28.19
N PHE A 2 -12.64 -17.83 28.16
CA PHE A 2 -11.39 -17.56 27.44
C PHE A 2 -11.48 -17.50 25.90
N ASN A 3 -12.37 -18.29 25.29
CA ASN A 3 -12.52 -18.30 23.83
C ASN A 3 -13.21 -17.05 23.26
N SER A 4 -13.98 -16.32 24.07
CA SER A 4 -14.71 -15.13 23.59
C SER A 4 -13.75 -13.97 23.30
N ARG A 5 -12.77 -13.75 24.18
CA ARG A 5 -11.77 -12.69 24.03
C ARG A 5 -10.85 -12.94 22.83
N ARG A 6 -10.29 -14.15 22.71
CA ARG A 6 -9.49 -14.53 21.53
C ARG A 6 -10.25 -14.36 20.22
N LYS A 7 -11.55 -14.71 20.19
CA LYS A 7 -12.39 -14.53 19.01
C LYS A 7 -12.62 -13.05 18.70
N ALA A 8 -12.80 -12.21 19.71
CA ALA A 8 -12.92 -10.77 19.54
C ALA A 8 -11.62 -10.16 18.96
N ASP A 9 -10.47 -10.51 19.53
CA ASP A 9 -9.15 -10.04 19.07
C ASP A 9 -8.87 -10.46 17.61
N LEU A 10 -9.25 -11.70 17.24
CA LEU A 10 -9.12 -12.20 15.87
C LEU A 10 -9.99 -11.42 14.88
N LEU A 11 -11.24 -11.13 15.25
CA LEU A 11 -12.15 -10.34 14.43
C LEU A 11 -11.65 -8.90 14.23
N GLU A 12 -11.03 -8.32 15.25
CA GLU A 12 -10.43 -6.99 15.19
C GLU A 12 -9.23 -6.97 14.23
N ASN A 13 -8.29 -7.91 14.38
CA ASN A 13 -7.16 -8.04 13.45
C ASN A 13 -7.60 -8.26 12.00
N GLN A 14 -8.67 -9.04 11.80
CA GLN A 14 -9.24 -9.27 10.47
C GLN A 14 -9.83 -8.00 9.86
N ARG A 15 -10.54 -7.18 10.65
CA ARG A 15 -11.08 -5.88 10.19
C ARG A 15 -9.98 -4.91 9.81
N LEU A 16 -8.93 -4.84 10.63
CA LEU A 16 -7.75 -4.02 10.34
C LEU A 16 -7.11 -4.45 9.02
N SER A 17 -6.96 -5.77 8.80
CA SER A 17 -6.38 -6.32 7.57
C SER A 17 -7.21 -5.93 6.33
N CYS A 18 -8.54 -6.05 6.41
CA CYS A 18 -9.43 -5.66 5.32
C CYS A 18 -9.28 -4.18 4.93
N SER A 19 -9.23 -3.28 5.92
CA SER A 19 -9.03 -1.85 5.63
C SER A 19 -7.67 -1.56 5.01
N LEU A 20 -6.61 -2.29 5.42
CA LEU A 20 -5.29 -2.16 4.82
C LEU A 20 -5.27 -2.64 3.37
N GLU A 21 -5.98 -3.73 3.06
CA GLU A 21 -6.13 -4.24 1.69
C GLU A 21 -6.85 -3.23 0.80
N ASP A 22 -7.92 -2.60 1.28
CA ASP A 22 -8.64 -1.55 0.54
C ASP A 22 -7.74 -0.34 0.23
N MET A 23 -6.93 0.10 1.20
CA MET A 23 -5.98 1.20 0.98
C MET A 23 -4.92 0.82 -0.06
N LYS A 24 -4.38 -0.40 0.03
CA LYS A 24 -3.43 -0.94 -0.96
C LYS A 24 -4.05 -1.04 -2.34
N ALA A 25 -5.29 -1.53 -2.46
CA ALA A 25 -5.98 -1.65 -3.72
C ALA A 25 -6.17 -0.28 -4.40
N LYS A 26 -6.54 0.75 -3.62
CA LYS A 26 -6.61 2.13 -4.11
C LYS A 26 -5.25 2.66 -4.54
N ALA A 27 -4.21 2.47 -3.73
CA ALA A 27 -2.85 2.88 -4.07
C ALA A 27 -2.35 2.21 -5.36
N LEU A 28 -2.61 0.91 -5.53
CA LEU A 28 -2.31 0.16 -6.75
C LEU A 28 -3.09 0.68 -7.96
N ALA A 29 -4.37 1.03 -7.79
CA ALA A 29 -5.16 1.60 -8.86
C ALA A 29 -4.59 2.94 -9.33
N VAL A 30 -4.15 3.79 -8.40
CA VAL A 30 -3.51 5.08 -8.70
C VAL A 30 -2.12 4.86 -9.33
N SER A 31 -1.33 3.93 -8.81
CA SER A 31 -0.02 3.57 -9.38
C SER A 31 -0.14 3.05 -10.83
N ARG A 32 -1.21 2.32 -11.15
CA ARG A 32 -1.45 1.85 -12.53
C ARG A 32 -1.85 2.95 -13.50
N SER A 33 -2.50 4.02 -13.04
CA SER A 33 -2.99 5.10 -13.92
C SER A 33 -2.09 6.34 -13.95
N MET A 34 -1.21 6.53 -12.96
CA MET A 34 -0.39 7.73 -12.81
C MET A 34 1.09 7.38 -12.65
N ALA A 35 1.96 8.32 -13.01
CA ALA A 35 3.39 8.26 -12.69
C ALA A 35 3.58 8.64 -11.21
N ILE A 36 4.18 7.75 -10.43
CA ILE A 36 4.43 7.94 -9.00
C ILE A 36 5.90 7.63 -8.71
N ILE A 37 6.53 8.47 -7.90
CA ILE A 37 7.86 8.28 -7.35
C ILE A 37 7.86 8.68 -5.88
N GLU A 38 8.54 7.89 -5.06
CA GLU A 38 8.72 8.11 -3.63
C GLU A 38 10.17 8.42 -3.32
N PHE A 39 10.38 9.48 -2.54
CA PHE A 39 11.70 9.91 -2.11
C PHE A 39 11.78 9.94 -0.60
N THR A 40 12.95 9.65 -0.05
CA THR A 40 13.27 10.01 1.33
C THR A 40 13.34 11.53 1.47
N PRO A 41 13.22 12.07 2.69
CA PRO A 41 13.43 13.50 2.95
C PRO A 41 14.81 14.02 2.49
N GLU A 42 15.82 13.15 2.44
CA GLU A 42 17.17 13.43 1.96
C GLU A 42 17.29 13.37 0.42
N GLY A 43 16.20 13.06 -0.29
CA GLY A 43 16.14 13.02 -1.75
C GLY A 43 16.55 11.70 -2.39
N ILE A 44 16.64 10.61 -1.61
CA ILE A 44 16.97 9.28 -2.14
C ILE A 44 15.69 8.63 -2.68
N ILE A 45 15.75 8.07 -3.89
CA ILE A 45 14.62 7.34 -4.47
C ILE A 45 14.40 6.04 -3.68
N LEU A 46 13.19 5.86 -3.12
CA LEU A 46 12.76 4.61 -2.50
C LEU A 46 12.12 3.67 -3.52
N GLU A 47 11.15 4.20 -4.27
CA GLU A 47 10.42 3.44 -5.27
C GLU A 47 9.96 4.38 -6.40
N ALA A 48 9.94 3.89 -7.63
CA ALA A 48 9.36 4.56 -8.77
C ALA A 48 8.57 3.53 -9.58
N ASN A 49 7.32 3.87 -9.92
CA ASN A 49 6.49 2.93 -10.67
C ASN A 49 6.81 2.93 -12.16
N ASP A 50 6.40 1.88 -12.87
CA ASP A 50 6.69 1.71 -14.29
C ASP A 50 6.21 2.88 -15.14
N ASN A 51 5.08 3.50 -14.77
CA ASN A 51 4.55 4.68 -15.46
C ASN A 51 5.49 5.87 -15.35
N PHE A 52 6.08 6.10 -14.17
CA PHE A 52 7.08 7.14 -13.95
C PHE A 52 8.35 6.85 -14.76
N CYS A 53 8.88 5.63 -14.67
CA CYS A 53 10.07 5.21 -15.41
C CYS A 53 9.89 5.43 -16.91
N ARG A 54 8.77 4.96 -17.47
CA ARG A 54 8.44 5.13 -18.89
C ARG A 54 8.26 6.59 -19.29
N ALA A 55 7.61 7.41 -18.47
CA ALA A 55 7.44 8.84 -18.74
C ALA A 55 8.77 9.59 -18.76
N MET A 56 9.73 9.19 -17.92
CA MET A 56 11.07 9.76 -17.86
C MET A 56 12.04 9.14 -18.88
N GLY A 57 11.62 8.13 -19.64
CA GLY A 57 12.44 7.46 -20.65
C GLY A 57 13.37 6.38 -20.10
N TYR A 58 13.20 5.97 -18.84
CA TYR A 58 13.85 4.79 -18.29
C TYR A 58 13.15 3.53 -18.82
N THR A 59 13.93 2.60 -19.36
CA THR A 59 13.46 1.34 -19.99
C THR A 59 13.74 0.14 -19.11
#